data_AF-A0A8H7J6X9-F1
#
_entry.id   AF-A0A8H7J6X9-F1
#
_cell.length_a   1.000
_cell.length_b   1.000
_cell.length_c   1.000
_cell.angle_alpha   90.00
_cell.angle_beta   90.00
_cell.angle_gamma   90.00
#
_symmetry.space_group_name_H-M   'P 1'
#
loop_
_entity.id
_entity.type
_entity.pdbx_description
1 polymer ?
#
loop_
_entity_poly.entity_id
_entity_poly.type
_entity_poly.pdbx_seq_one_letter_code
_entity_poly.pdbx_strand_id
1 'polypeptide(L)'
;MAMDQGLHDIGVEQTKDYECKRRTWSMINFFANKLSIIHHLPPLMAIGDVRFKTAPPTFGIEPEPWGAMLGAQQILLTSQARAPTSDELYTLDAKVCSYIHELDRPLAVRLPDDVEGLAAHNWWVIARIVVHSARIKLHRQSAFADIPAFVNKHCDMTALKDAKHFHLPTANCHQLESPESQENSPKTEDWPTAEATGLFSAQGSADICLKSAFVVLRMFRYLTEVLIDKQLELPGLRHIDENSKRLIRSSLPITMPQMACSAMQACYVMVMTLYRVKSALVPYVTTASGTSLQSDLSFQDAERLVEELRHGVRDSLGMLERYQVEFAHIKAMYEELEMVYKVAFADV
;
A
#
# COMPACT_ATOMS: atom_id res chain seq x y z
N MET A 1 23.84 19.24 1.63
CA MET A 1 23.21 20.35 0.89
C MET A 1 21.95 20.90 1.57
N ALA A 2 20.86 20.13 1.72
CA ALA A 2 19.61 20.64 2.34
C ALA A 2 19.77 21.07 3.81
N MET A 3 20.54 20.30 4.58
CA MET A 3 20.93 20.66 5.95
C MET A 3 21.78 21.93 5.98
N ASP A 4 22.77 22.04 5.08
CA ASP A 4 23.67 23.21 4.97
C ASP A 4 22.91 24.49 4.59
N GLN A 5 21.79 24.36 3.88
CA GLN A 5 20.88 25.46 3.54
C GLN A 5 19.90 25.82 4.67
N GLY A 6 19.97 25.15 5.83
CA GLY A 6 19.12 25.44 6.99
C GLY A 6 17.66 25.04 6.83
N LEU A 7 17.31 24.21 5.83
CA LEU A 7 15.91 23.81 5.57
C LEU A 7 15.28 22.99 6.72
N HIS A 8 16.13 22.41 7.58
CA HIS A 8 15.75 21.58 8.72
C HIS A 8 15.42 22.37 10.00
N ASP A 9 15.85 23.62 10.09
CA ASP A 9 15.69 24.49 11.27
C ASP A 9 15.11 25.85 10.83
N ILE A 10 13.99 25.81 10.12
CA ILE A 10 13.27 27.02 9.72
C ILE A 10 12.61 27.58 10.98
N GLY A 11 13.16 28.68 11.50
CA GLY A 11 12.61 29.39 12.65
C GLY A 11 11.22 29.99 12.39
N VAL A 12 10.63 30.57 13.44
CA VAL A 12 9.26 31.15 13.43
C VAL A 12 9.17 32.43 12.57
N GLU A 13 10.30 33.01 12.15
CA GLU A 13 10.32 34.21 11.33
C GLU A 13 9.76 33.97 9.93
N GLN A 14 8.57 34.54 9.67
CA GLN A 14 7.86 34.45 8.40
C GLN A 14 8.53 35.33 7.33
N THR A 15 9.67 34.88 6.81
CA THR A 15 10.21 35.39 5.53
C THR A 15 9.26 35.02 4.39
N LYS A 16 9.17 35.80 3.30
CA LYS A 16 8.23 35.52 2.18
C LYS A 16 8.32 34.08 1.62
N ASP A 17 9.47 33.43 1.77
CA ASP A 17 9.74 32.10 1.20
C ASP A 17 9.61 30.95 2.21
N TYR A 18 9.12 31.20 3.42
CA TYR A 18 9.10 30.21 4.51
C TYR A 18 8.33 28.93 4.14
N GLU A 19 7.18 29.06 3.48
CA GLU A 19 6.34 27.93 3.09
C GLU A 19 6.99 27.10 1.97
N CYS A 20 7.68 27.75 1.03
CA CYS A 20 8.46 27.07 0.01
C CYS A 20 9.55 26.20 0.65
N LYS A 21 10.25 26.73 1.64
CA LYS A 21 11.28 25.98 2.39
C LYS A 21 10.67 24.82 3.21
N ARG A 22 9.52 25.01 3.88
CA ARG A 22 8.80 23.94 4.60
C ARG A 22 8.36 22.79 3.70
N ARG A 23 7.80 23.13 2.53
CA ARG A 23 7.41 22.14 1.51
C ARG A 23 8.62 21.39 0.98
N THR A 24 9.70 22.11 0.66
CA THR A 24 10.96 21.50 0.20
C THR A 24 11.52 20.52 1.22
N TRP A 25 11.64 20.94 2.49
CA TRP A 25 12.12 20.08 3.57
C TRP A 25 11.24 18.84 3.77
N SER A 26 9.92 19.03 3.78
CA SER A 26 8.98 17.93 4.02
C SER A 26 8.93 16.93 2.86
N MET A 27 9.11 17.39 1.63
CA MET A 27 9.29 16.51 0.47
C MET A 27 10.59 15.70 0.59
N ILE A 28 11.71 16.33 0.98
CA ILE A 28 12.99 15.63 1.22
C ILE A 28 12.81 14.55 2.29
N ASN A 29 12.16 14.88 3.41
CA ASN A 29 11.84 13.92 4.47
C ASN A 29 11.00 12.76 3.97
N PHE A 30 9.91 13.08 3.26
CA PHE A 30 9.01 12.09 2.71
C PHE A 30 9.74 11.12 1.78
N PHE A 31 10.55 11.62 0.85
CA PHE A 31 11.25 10.78 -0.13
C PHE A 31 12.40 9.98 0.48
N ALA A 32 13.18 10.56 1.39
CA ALA A 32 14.25 9.84 2.07
C ALA A 32 13.72 8.67 2.91
N ASN A 33 12.63 8.92 3.66
CA ASN A 33 11.94 7.86 4.40
C ASN A 33 11.39 6.80 3.44
N LYS A 34 10.74 7.22 2.35
CA LYS A 34 10.16 6.32 1.36
C LYS A 34 11.20 5.45 0.67
N LEU A 35 12.35 6.00 0.30
CA LEU A 35 13.47 5.24 -0.28
C LEU A 35 13.97 4.19 0.70
N SER A 36 14.16 4.58 1.96
CA SER A 36 14.54 3.64 3.02
C SER A 36 13.51 2.52 3.17
N ILE A 37 12.22 2.87 3.15
CA ILE A 37 11.10 1.92 3.25
C ILE A 37 11.01 0.97 2.06
N ILE A 38 11.26 1.44 0.83
CA ILE A 38 11.15 0.62 -0.39
C ILE A 38 12.35 -0.32 -0.50
N HIS A 39 13.55 0.19 -0.22
CA HIS A 39 14.80 -0.55 -0.39
C HIS A 39 15.26 -1.29 0.87
N HIS A 40 14.50 -1.21 1.97
CA HIS A 40 14.82 -1.85 3.24
C HIS A 40 16.18 -1.40 3.79
N LEU A 41 16.46 -0.12 3.61
CA LEU A 41 17.66 0.51 4.12
C LEU A 41 17.38 1.06 5.53
N PRO A 42 18.41 1.17 6.39
CA PRO A 42 18.32 1.98 7.58
C PRO A 42 17.82 3.40 7.24
N PRO A 43 17.12 4.08 8.17
CA PRO A 43 16.64 5.44 7.94
C PRO A 43 17.79 6.36 7.47
N LEU A 44 17.65 6.92 6.26
CA LEU A 44 18.61 7.89 5.72
C LEU A 44 18.74 9.15 6.58
N MET A 45 17.68 9.45 7.34
CA MET A 45 17.67 10.50 8.34
C MET A 45 17.23 9.92 9.68
N ALA A 46 17.87 10.38 10.75
CA ALA A 46 17.56 9.92 12.09
C ALA A 46 16.10 10.26 12.44
N ILE A 47 15.37 9.22 12.80
CA ILE A 47 14.01 9.29 13.33
C ILE A 47 14.02 10.19 14.56
N GLY A 48 13.21 11.25 14.56
CA GLY A 48 13.11 12.15 15.71
C GLY A 48 14.38 12.96 15.99
N ASP A 49 15.22 13.21 14.98
CA ASP A 49 16.40 14.06 15.13
C ASP A 49 16.01 15.45 15.66
N VAL A 50 16.55 15.83 16.81
CA VAL A 50 16.26 17.10 17.49
C VAL A 50 16.67 18.33 16.67
N ARG A 51 17.52 18.15 15.65
CA ARG A 51 17.88 19.22 14.72
C ARG A 51 16.74 19.55 13.76
N PHE A 52 15.81 18.63 13.52
CA PHE A 52 14.70 18.82 12.59
C PHE A 52 13.56 19.56 13.28
N LYS A 53 13.60 20.90 13.23
CA LYS A 53 12.61 21.78 13.86
C LYS A 53 11.58 22.36 12.90
N THR A 54 11.82 22.24 11.59
CA THR A 54 10.89 22.72 10.56
C THR A 54 9.53 22.05 10.68
N ALA A 55 8.48 22.86 10.87
CA ALA A 55 7.10 22.40 10.92
C ALA A 55 6.62 21.88 9.54
N PRO A 56 5.76 20.84 9.48
CA PRO A 56 5.17 20.35 8.23
C PRO A 56 4.40 21.46 7.50
N PRO A 57 4.38 21.51 6.16
CA PRO A 57 3.72 22.57 5.41
C PRO A 57 2.20 22.54 5.59
N THR A 58 1.55 23.63 5.20
CA THR A 58 0.10 23.79 5.34
C THR A 58 -0.54 24.02 3.99
N PHE A 59 -1.56 23.23 3.69
CA PHE A 59 -2.41 23.36 2.52
C PHE A 59 -3.74 24.09 2.81
N GLY A 60 -4.01 24.39 4.08
CA GLY A 60 -5.25 25.05 4.49
C GLY A 60 -6.47 24.15 4.27
N ILE A 61 -6.26 22.83 4.40
CA ILE A 61 -7.31 21.81 4.37
C ILE A 61 -7.38 21.12 5.72
N GLU A 62 -8.57 20.69 6.10
CA GLU A 62 -8.77 19.82 7.26
C GLU A 62 -9.38 18.50 6.78
N PRO A 63 -8.76 17.35 7.10
CA PRO A 63 -7.50 17.16 7.86
C PRO A 63 -6.22 17.48 7.06
N GLU A 64 -5.17 17.95 7.73
CA GLU A 64 -3.84 18.13 7.11
C GLU A 64 -3.09 16.78 6.98
N PRO A 65 -2.62 16.39 5.78
CA PRO A 65 -2.11 15.04 5.53
C PRO A 65 -0.75 14.72 6.16
N TRP A 66 0.06 15.73 6.46
CA TRP A 66 1.49 15.53 6.76
C TRP A 66 1.75 14.78 8.06
N GLY A 67 0.99 15.07 9.12
CA GLY A 67 1.19 14.42 10.42
C GLY A 67 0.96 12.91 10.34
N ALA A 68 -0.18 12.52 9.80
CA ALA A 68 -0.55 11.12 9.56
C ALA A 68 0.44 10.41 8.63
N MET A 69 0.84 11.05 7.53
CA MET A 69 1.74 10.47 6.54
C MET A 69 3.15 10.23 7.10
N LEU A 70 3.76 11.23 7.74
CA LEU A 70 5.09 11.10 8.35
C LEU A 70 5.06 10.12 9.53
N GLY A 71 3.98 10.14 10.33
CA GLY A 71 3.76 9.18 11.41
C GLY A 71 3.69 7.73 10.92
N ALA A 72 3.01 7.48 9.80
CA ALA A 72 2.98 6.14 9.19
C ALA A 72 4.33 5.70 8.62
N GLN A 73 5.07 6.59 7.97
CA GLN A 73 6.45 6.28 7.52
C GLN A 73 7.36 5.95 8.70
N GLN A 74 7.20 6.65 9.82
CA GLN A 74 7.93 6.40 11.04
C GLN A 74 7.67 4.98 11.58
N ILE A 75 6.41 4.58 11.66
CA ILE A 75 6.01 3.23 12.08
C ILE A 75 6.64 2.18 11.16
N LEU A 76 6.65 2.42 9.85
CA LEU A 76 7.26 1.53 8.88
C LEU A 76 8.76 1.38 9.06
N LEU A 77 9.49 2.48 9.24
CA LEU A 77 10.92 2.45 9.45
C LEU A 77 11.29 1.73 10.76
N THR A 78 10.55 1.98 11.83
CA THR A 78 10.78 1.32 13.12
C THR A 78 10.51 -0.19 13.03
N SER A 79 9.41 -0.60 12.38
CA SER A 79 9.06 -2.03 12.21
C SER A 79 9.93 -2.77 11.19
N GLN A 80 10.64 -2.06 10.32
CA GLN A 80 11.63 -2.66 9.41
C GLN A 80 12.92 -3.06 10.11
N ALA A 81 13.32 -2.31 11.15
CA ALA A 81 14.54 -2.61 11.90
C ALA A 81 14.41 -3.86 12.77
N ARG A 82 13.20 -4.13 13.28
CA ARG A 82 12.87 -5.32 14.07
C ARG A 82 11.38 -5.62 13.96
N ALA A 83 11.04 -6.91 13.88
CA ALA A 83 9.65 -7.35 13.98
C ALA A 83 9.04 -6.90 15.33
N PRO A 84 7.86 -6.24 15.33
CA PRO A 84 7.22 -5.80 16.55
C PRO A 84 6.76 -7.00 17.39
N THR A 85 6.81 -6.88 18.72
CA THR A 85 6.14 -7.83 19.62
C THR A 85 4.62 -7.69 19.48
N SER A 86 3.84 -8.63 20.03
CA SER A 86 2.37 -8.57 19.98
C SER A 86 1.81 -7.27 20.60
N ASP A 87 2.37 -6.82 21.73
CA ASP A 87 1.94 -5.60 22.41
C ASP A 87 2.33 -4.34 21.63
N GLU A 88 3.51 -4.35 21.02
CA GLU A 88 3.96 -3.29 20.12
C GLU A 88 3.06 -3.22 18.88
N LEU A 89 2.70 -4.35 18.30
CA LEU A 89 1.81 -4.43 17.14
C LEU A 89 0.45 -3.81 17.46
N TYR A 90 -0.13 -4.11 18.62
CA TYR A 90 -1.39 -3.49 19.07
C TYR A 90 -1.26 -1.96 19.15
N THR A 91 -0.19 -1.48 19.77
CA THR A 91 0.07 -0.04 19.95
C THR A 91 0.29 0.67 18.61
N LEU A 92 1.04 0.04 17.71
CA LEU A 92 1.30 0.56 16.37
C LEU A 92 0.04 0.56 15.51
N ASP A 93 -0.78 -0.50 15.54
CA ASP A 93 -2.05 -0.54 14.79
C ASP A 93 -3.04 0.50 15.33
N ALA A 94 -3.15 0.68 16.64
CA ALA A 94 -4.00 1.71 17.24
C ALA A 94 -3.58 3.12 16.76
N LYS A 95 -2.27 3.37 16.67
CA LYS A 95 -1.73 4.64 16.15
C LYS A 95 -2.02 4.82 14.67
N VAL A 96 -1.82 3.78 13.85
CA VAL A 96 -2.23 3.79 12.43
C VAL A 96 -3.73 4.04 12.28
N CYS A 97 -4.57 3.41 13.10
CA CYS A 97 -6.01 3.63 13.11
C CYS A 97 -6.40 5.06 13.45
N SER A 98 -5.69 5.73 14.37
CA SER A 98 -5.93 7.17 14.63
C SER A 98 -5.65 8.03 13.40
N TYR A 99 -4.60 7.72 12.63
CA TYR A 99 -4.28 8.41 11.39
C TYR A 99 -5.33 8.16 10.31
N ILE A 100 -5.83 6.93 10.19
CA ILE A 100 -6.92 6.58 9.26
C ILE A 100 -8.18 7.36 9.65
N HIS A 101 -8.56 7.35 10.92
CA HIS A 101 -9.74 8.05 11.41
C HIS A 101 -9.67 9.57 11.18
N GLU A 102 -8.49 10.16 11.33
CA GLU A 102 -8.26 11.56 10.98
C GLU A 102 -8.45 11.80 9.48
N LEU A 103 -7.79 11.01 8.62
CA LEU A 103 -7.80 11.17 7.16
C LEU A 103 -9.12 10.80 6.48
N ASP A 104 -9.95 9.94 7.07
CA ASP A 104 -11.26 9.55 6.53
C ASP A 104 -12.34 10.62 6.74
N ARG A 105 -12.03 11.69 7.48
CA ARG A 105 -12.90 12.86 7.54
C ARG A 105 -13.01 13.49 6.14
N PRO A 106 -14.21 13.93 5.72
CA PRO A 106 -14.36 14.64 4.46
C PRO A 106 -13.43 15.86 4.41
N LEU A 107 -12.71 16.03 3.31
CA LEU A 107 -11.92 17.23 3.04
C LEU A 107 -12.84 18.45 3.07
N ALA A 108 -12.66 19.32 4.06
CA ALA A 108 -13.46 20.53 4.18
C ALA A 108 -13.10 21.54 3.07
N VAL A 109 -14.11 21.91 2.26
CA VAL A 109 -14.25 23.19 1.54
C VAL A 109 -13.32 23.47 0.34
N ARG A 110 -12.19 22.78 0.15
CA ARG A 110 -11.30 23.08 -0.99
C ARG A 110 -11.58 22.20 -2.20
N LEU A 111 -12.37 22.65 -3.17
CA LEU A 111 -12.46 21.95 -4.46
C LEU A 111 -11.09 21.95 -5.17
N PRO A 112 -10.73 20.89 -5.91
CA PRO A 112 -9.48 20.82 -6.68
C PRO A 112 -9.56 21.66 -7.98
N ASP A 113 -10.01 22.91 -7.86
CA ASP A 113 -10.27 23.81 -8.98
C ASP A 113 -9.09 24.76 -9.28
N ASP A 114 -8.12 24.83 -8.36
CA ASP A 114 -6.86 25.54 -8.48
C ASP A 114 -5.66 24.61 -8.23
N VAL A 115 -4.45 25.10 -8.53
CA VAL A 115 -3.21 24.32 -8.40
C VAL A 115 -2.92 23.88 -6.97
N GLU A 116 -3.27 24.71 -5.99
CA GLU A 116 -3.06 24.44 -4.57
C GLU A 116 -4.09 23.45 -4.02
N GLY A 117 -5.34 23.50 -4.50
CA GLY A 117 -6.39 22.55 -4.18
C GLY A 117 -6.10 21.16 -4.74
N LEU A 118 -5.60 21.09 -5.98
CA LEU A 118 -5.08 19.85 -6.57
C LEU A 118 -3.89 19.30 -5.77
N ALA A 119 -2.93 20.14 -5.38
CA ALA A 119 -1.82 19.72 -4.55
C ALA A 119 -2.30 19.17 -3.19
N ALA A 120 -3.24 19.85 -2.54
CA ALA A 120 -3.83 19.42 -1.28
C ALA A 120 -4.53 18.05 -1.40
N HIS A 121 -5.35 17.87 -2.45
CA HIS A 121 -6.02 16.59 -2.73
C HIS A 121 -5.01 15.48 -3.01
N ASN A 122 -3.99 15.77 -3.82
CA ASN A 122 -2.94 14.82 -4.17
C ASN A 122 -2.22 14.31 -2.91
N TRP A 123 -1.79 15.22 -2.03
CA TRP A 123 -1.13 14.84 -0.77
C TRP A 123 -2.06 14.13 0.21
N TRP A 124 -3.35 14.47 0.26
CA TRP A 124 -4.35 13.74 1.05
C TRP A 124 -4.51 12.30 0.57
N VAL A 125 -4.62 12.08 -0.74
CA VAL A 125 -4.69 10.75 -1.35
C VAL A 125 -3.42 9.95 -1.05
N ILE A 126 -2.25 10.57 -1.17
CA ILE A 126 -0.96 9.94 -0.85
C ILE A 126 -0.89 9.55 0.62
N ALA A 127 -1.31 10.44 1.53
CA ALA A 127 -1.32 10.14 2.96
C ALA A 127 -2.18 8.90 3.26
N ARG A 128 -3.37 8.80 2.66
CA ARG A 128 -4.23 7.61 2.80
C ARG A 128 -3.55 6.35 2.25
N ILE A 129 -2.93 6.42 1.07
CA ILE A 129 -2.17 5.28 0.52
C ILE A 129 -1.06 4.86 1.49
N VAL A 130 -0.29 5.81 2.02
CA VAL A 130 0.85 5.54 2.91
C VAL A 130 0.39 4.93 4.23
N VAL A 131 -0.64 5.50 4.87
CA VAL A 131 -1.17 5.02 6.15
C VAL A 131 -1.77 3.61 6.01
N HIS A 132 -2.56 3.35 4.97
CA HIS A 132 -3.07 2.00 4.73
C HIS A 132 -1.97 1.01 4.30
N SER A 133 -0.95 1.46 3.55
CA SER A 133 0.22 0.62 3.24
C SER A 133 0.98 0.25 4.52
N ALA A 134 1.08 1.17 5.48
CA ALA A 134 1.66 0.90 6.80
C ALA A 134 0.88 -0.18 7.54
N ARG A 135 -0.45 -0.08 7.56
CA ARG A 135 -1.33 -1.08 8.15
C ARG A 135 -1.17 -2.46 7.51
N ILE A 136 -1.13 -2.53 6.17
CA ILE A 136 -0.88 -3.80 5.47
C ILE A 136 0.50 -4.35 5.86
N LYS A 137 1.56 -3.53 5.91
CA LYS A 137 2.91 -4.01 6.25
C LYS A 137 2.98 -4.58 7.68
N LEU A 138 2.26 -4.01 8.64
CA LEU A 138 2.17 -4.52 10.01
C LEU A 138 1.48 -5.89 10.09
N HIS A 139 0.39 -6.08 9.35
CA HIS A 139 -0.45 -7.27 9.49
C HIS A 139 -0.16 -8.39 8.48
N ARG A 140 0.50 -8.11 7.34
CA ARG A 140 0.65 -9.08 6.25
C ARG A 140 1.39 -10.35 6.63
N GLN A 141 2.33 -10.25 7.57
CA GLN A 141 3.04 -11.43 8.07
C GLN A 141 2.06 -12.32 8.85
N SER A 142 1.24 -11.75 9.72
CA SER A 142 0.25 -12.51 10.50
C SER A 142 -0.86 -13.05 9.61
N ALA A 143 -1.25 -12.28 8.60
CA ALA A 143 -2.34 -12.58 7.71
C ALA A 143 -2.09 -13.79 6.80
N PHE A 144 -0.85 -14.06 6.41
CA PHE A 144 -0.58 -14.97 5.29
C PHE A 144 0.66 -15.85 5.48
N ALA A 145 1.27 -15.91 6.68
CA ALA A 145 2.45 -16.75 6.93
C ALA A 145 2.31 -18.22 6.49
N ASP A 146 1.07 -18.71 6.39
CA ASP A 146 0.68 -20.05 5.95
C ASP A 146 0.75 -20.29 4.43
N ILE A 147 0.88 -19.24 3.61
CA ILE A 147 0.88 -19.34 2.15
C ILE A 147 2.32 -19.21 1.64
N PRO A 148 2.92 -20.22 0.96
CA PRO A 148 4.36 -20.26 0.67
C PRO A 148 4.93 -19.15 -0.25
N ALA A 149 4.14 -18.15 -0.66
CA ALA A 149 4.62 -17.01 -1.44
C ALA A 149 5.51 -16.03 -0.64
N PHE A 150 5.75 -16.28 0.66
CA PHE A 150 6.67 -15.49 1.49
C PHE A 150 8.13 -15.87 1.25
N VAL A 151 8.71 -15.37 0.17
CA VAL A 151 10.18 -15.31 0.04
C VAL A 151 10.60 -13.86 0.19
N ASN A 152 11.53 -13.62 1.11
CA ASN A 152 12.03 -12.30 1.49
C ASN A 152 12.51 -11.46 0.29
N LYS A 153 11.59 -10.66 -0.26
CA LYS A 153 11.76 -9.35 -0.90
C LYS A 153 10.36 -8.78 -1.16
N HIS A 154 10.22 -7.48 -1.01
CA HIS A 154 8.94 -6.79 -0.86
C HIS A 154 8.02 -7.02 -2.04
N CYS A 155 7.00 -7.85 -1.82
CA CYS A 155 6.01 -8.20 -2.84
C CYS A 155 6.65 -8.89 -4.04
N ASP A 156 7.64 -9.76 -3.81
CA ASP A 156 8.18 -10.59 -4.87
C ASP A 156 7.15 -11.67 -5.24
N MET A 157 6.29 -11.34 -6.22
CA MET A 157 5.30 -12.26 -6.76
C MET A 157 5.95 -13.30 -7.67
N THR A 158 7.29 -13.34 -7.79
CA THR A 158 7.98 -14.44 -8.44
C THR A 158 7.73 -15.79 -7.78
N ALA A 159 7.55 -15.85 -6.45
CA ALA A 159 7.22 -17.09 -5.75
C ALA A 159 5.87 -17.69 -6.22
N LEU A 160 4.95 -16.85 -6.71
CA LEU A 160 3.68 -17.30 -7.31
C LEU A 160 3.87 -17.90 -8.72
N LYS A 161 4.98 -17.62 -9.40
CA LYS A 161 5.29 -18.15 -10.74
C LYS A 161 5.59 -19.65 -10.70
N ASP A 162 6.28 -20.09 -9.64
CA ASP A 162 6.60 -21.51 -9.40
C ASP A 162 5.38 -22.30 -8.92
N ALA A 163 4.33 -21.58 -8.52
CA ALA A 163 3.15 -22.14 -7.90
C ALA A 163 2.11 -22.71 -8.87
N LYS A 164 2.49 -22.91 -10.14
CA LYS A 164 1.74 -23.74 -11.10
C LYS A 164 1.52 -25.19 -10.64
N HIS A 165 2.15 -25.59 -9.53
CA HIS A 165 1.98 -26.88 -8.87
C HIS A 165 1.68 -26.73 -7.37
N PHE A 166 0.75 -25.86 -6.97
CA PHE A 166 0.23 -25.90 -5.59
C PHE A 166 -0.46 -27.24 -5.31
N HIS A 167 0.31 -28.24 -4.90
CA HIS A 167 -0.20 -29.35 -4.12
C HIS A 167 -0.50 -28.82 -2.71
N LEU A 168 -1.77 -28.92 -2.35
CA LEU A 168 -2.31 -28.69 -1.01
C LEU A 168 -1.37 -29.34 0.04
N PRO A 169 -0.99 -28.66 1.15
CA PRO A 169 -0.11 -29.28 2.12
C PRO A 169 -0.85 -30.47 2.76
N THR A 170 -0.37 -31.67 2.43
CA THR A 170 -0.60 -32.82 3.28
C THR A 170 0.19 -32.54 4.57
N ALA A 171 -0.46 -32.65 5.71
CA ALA A 171 0.10 -32.36 7.02
C ALA A 171 1.53 -32.93 7.18
N ASN A 172 2.51 -32.03 7.30
CA ASN A 172 3.78 -32.13 8.06
C ASN A 172 4.83 -31.16 7.47
N CYS A 173 4.75 -29.89 7.88
CA CYS A 173 5.78 -28.87 7.56
C CYS A 173 6.92 -28.91 8.59
N HIS A 174 7.74 -29.95 8.55
CA HIS A 174 9.11 -29.88 9.05
C HIS A 174 9.98 -30.60 8.03
N GLN A 175 11.10 -29.99 7.65
CA GLN A 175 12.11 -30.47 6.69
C GLN A 175 11.90 -30.05 5.23
N LEU A 176 12.27 -28.81 4.94
CA LEU A 176 12.89 -28.46 3.67
C LEU A 176 14.15 -27.65 3.99
N GLU A 177 15.31 -28.21 3.63
CA GLU A 177 16.63 -27.60 3.84
C GLU A 177 16.79 -26.37 2.94
N SER A 178 17.21 -25.25 3.54
CA SER A 178 17.47 -23.97 2.86
C SER A 178 18.97 -23.81 2.57
N PRO A 179 19.39 -23.27 1.41
CA PRO A 179 20.81 -22.97 1.15
C PRO A 179 21.26 -21.78 2.00
N GLU A 180 22.23 -22.05 2.87
CA GLU A 180 23.20 -21.19 3.55
C GLU A 180 23.17 -19.68 3.23
N SER A 181 22.37 -18.90 3.97
CA SER A 181 22.69 -17.49 4.30
C SER A 181 21.81 -16.90 5.44
N GLN A 182 21.64 -17.61 6.56
CA GLN A 182 20.92 -17.08 7.73
C GLN A 182 21.65 -17.37 9.04
N GLU A 183 22.55 -16.48 9.45
CA GLU A 183 23.00 -16.40 10.85
C GLU A 183 22.23 -15.36 11.67
N ASN A 184 21.35 -14.55 11.06
CA ASN A 184 20.67 -13.45 11.77
C ASN A 184 19.14 -13.41 11.60
N SER A 185 18.48 -14.53 11.31
CA SER A 185 17.01 -14.57 11.33
C SER A 185 16.49 -14.91 12.74
N PRO A 186 15.51 -14.18 13.29
CA PRO A 186 14.90 -14.55 14.57
C PRO A 186 14.30 -15.96 14.47
N LYS A 187 14.64 -16.81 15.44
CA LYS A 187 14.13 -18.19 15.52
C LYS A 187 12.61 -18.18 15.66
N THR A 188 11.99 -19.11 14.97
CA THR A 188 10.55 -19.28 14.70
C THR A 188 9.69 -19.63 15.92
N GLU A 189 10.10 -19.29 17.14
CA GLU A 189 9.42 -19.71 18.38
C GLU A 189 8.49 -18.63 18.99
N ASP A 190 8.50 -17.40 18.49
CA ASP A 190 7.74 -16.26 19.08
C ASP A 190 6.49 -15.83 18.28
N TRP A 191 6.03 -16.61 17.29
CA TRP A 191 4.84 -16.22 16.51
C TRP A 191 3.55 -16.81 17.09
N PRO A 192 2.45 -16.03 17.23
CA PRO A 192 1.20 -16.60 17.69
C PRO A 192 0.72 -17.67 16.70
N THR A 193 0.57 -18.88 17.21
CA THR A 193 -0.03 -20.03 16.53
C THR A 193 -1.39 -19.64 15.95
N ALA A 194 -1.79 -20.29 14.85
CA ALA A 194 -3.05 -20.08 14.13
C ALA A 194 -4.33 -20.20 14.98
N GLU A 195 -4.21 -20.58 16.25
CA GLU A 195 -5.29 -20.76 17.23
C GLU A 195 -5.58 -19.53 18.09
N ALA A 196 -4.87 -18.41 17.92
CA ALA A 196 -5.15 -17.20 18.69
C ALA A 196 -6.52 -16.59 18.29
N THR A 197 -7.55 -16.78 19.11
CA THR A 197 -8.83 -16.07 19.00
C THR A 197 -8.63 -14.60 19.34
N GLY A 198 -8.55 -13.74 18.33
CA GLY A 198 -8.36 -12.29 18.52
C GLY A 198 -8.25 -11.49 17.22
N LEU A 199 -8.25 -10.16 17.35
CA LEU A 199 -8.14 -9.20 16.22
C LEU A 199 -6.85 -9.39 15.40
N PHE A 200 -5.80 -9.91 16.02
CA PHE A 200 -4.49 -10.16 15.41
C PHE A 200 -4.26 -11.63 15.01
N SER A 201 -5.33 -12.44 15.02
CA SER A 201 -5.32 -13.78 14.42
C SER A 201 -4.94 -13.72 12.93
N ALA A 202 -4.56 -14.85 12.33
CA ALA A 202 -4.30 -14.90 10.90
C ALA A 202 -5.51 -14.49 10.05
N GLN A 203 -6.73 -14.79 10.52
CA GLN A 203 -7.96 -14.34 9.86
C GLN A 203 -8.22 -12.85 10.07
N GLY A 204 -8.09 -12.35 11.30
CA GLY A 204 -8.31 -10.93 11.62
C GLY A 204 -7.32 -10.02 10.90
N SER A 205 -6.04 -10.41 10.86
CA SER A 205 -5.00 -9.70 10.12
C SER A 205 -5.22 -9.73 8.61
N ALA A 206 -5.75 -10.82 8.05
CA ALA A 206 -6.09 -10.89 6.63
C ALA A 206 -7.25 -9.96 6.27
N ASP A 207 -8.29 -9.88 7.10
CA ASP A 207 -9.39 -8.93 6.94
C ASP A 207 -8.90 -7.46 7.02
N ILE A 208 -8.02 -7.15 7.98
CA ILE A 208 -7.39 -5.83 8.09
C ILE A 208 -6.57 -5.48 6.84
N CYS A 209 -5.78 -6.43 6.34
CA CYS A 209 -5.00 -6.26 5.12
C CYS A 209 -5.91 -6.02 3.91
N LEU A 210 -6.96 -6.83 3.75
CA LEU A 210 -7.88 -6.75 2.63
C LEU A 210 -8.63 -5.41 2.60
N LYS A 211 -9.19 -4.98 3.73
CA LYS A 211 -9.85 -3.67 3.87
C LYS A 211 -8.89 -2.54 3.50
N SER A 212 -7.65 -2.60 3.98
CA SER A 212 -6.63 -1.60 3.66
C SER A 212 -6.22 -1.63 2.19
N ALA A 213 -6.12 -2.82 1.58
CA ALA A 213 -5.80 -2.99 0.17
C ALA A 213 -6.86 -2.36 -0.74
N PHE A 214 -8.15 -2.55 -0.45
CA PHE A 214 -9.23 -1.88 -1.18
C PHE A 214 -9.12 -0.35 -1.12
N VAL A 215 -8.77 0.21 0.04
CA VAL A 215 -8.57 1.67 0.15
C VAL A 215 -7.35 2.11 -0.66
N VAL A 216 -6.23 1.39 -0.58
CA VAL A 216 -5.03 1.71 -1.37
C VAL A 216 -5.35 1.73 -2.86
N LEU A 217 -6.01 0.70 -3.40
CA LEU A 217 -6.32 0.64 -4.83
C LEU A 217 -7.33 1.71 -5.26
N ARG A 218 -8.33 2.00 -4.42
CA ARG A 218 -9.29 3.09 -4.68
C ARG A 218 -8.59 4.45 -4.72
N MET A 219 -7.70 4.71 -3.78
CA MET A 219 -6.94 5.96 -3.72
C MET A 219 -5.94 6.06 -4.87
N PHE A 220 -5.33 4.94 -5.24
CA PHE A 220 -4.44 4.85 -6.40
C PHE A 220 -5.20 5.21 -7.68
N ARG A 221 -6.39 4.64 -7.91
CA ARG A 221 -7.25 5.01 -9.05
C ARG A 221 -7.66 6.48 -9.03
N TYR A 222 -8.01 7.01 -7.87
CA TYR A 222 -8.34 8.43 -7.71
C TYR A 222 -7.16 9.34 -8.11
N LEU A 223 -5.93 8.96 -7.74
CA LEU A 223 -4.72 9.68 -8.09
C LEU A 223 -4.46 9.72 -9.62
N THR A 224 -4.76 8.62 -10.31
CA THR A 224 -4.39 8.43 -11.72
C THR A 224 -5.47 8.72 -12.74
N GLU A 225 -6.71 8.85 -12.29
CA GLU A 225 -7.84 9.09 -13.20
C GLU A 225 -8.52 10.39 -12.80
N VAL A 226 -9.11 10.42 -11.59
CA VAL A 226 -9.93 11.55 -11.14
C VAL A 226 -9.11 12.84 -11.04
N LEU A 227 -7.92 12.80 -10.42
CA LEU A 227 -7.09 14.01 -10.29
C LEU A 227 -6.46 14.45 -11.62
N ILE A 228 -6.18 13.52 -12.54
CA ILE A 228 -5.72 13.88 -13.90
C ILE A 228 -6.81 14.65 -14.62
N ASP A 229 -8.04 14.16 -14.60
CA ASP A 229 -9.15 14.83 -15.27
C ASP A 229 -9.39 16.23 -14.70
N LYS A 230 -9.31 16.38 -13.37
CA LYS A 230 -9.40 17.70 -12.71
C LYS A 230 -8.25 18.64 -13.06
N GLN A 231 -7.04 18.11 -13.22
CA GLN A 231 -5.91 18.92 -13.68
C GLN A 231 -6.12 19.45 -15.10
N LEU A 232 -6.69 18.64 -16.00
CA LEU A 232 -7.00 19.06 -17.38
C LEU A 232 -8.16 20.08 -17.44
N GLU A 233 -8.98 20.17 -16.40
CA GLU A 233 -10.05 21.17 -16.24
C GLU A 233 -9.55 22.52 -15.68
N LEU A 234 -8.26 22.68 -15.35
CA LEU A 234 -7.72 23.95 -14.86
C LEU A 234 -7.83 25.08 -15.90
N PRO A 235 -8.11 26.34 -15.50
CA PRO A 235 -8.30 27.46 -16.42
C PRO A 235 -7.21 27.63 -17.49
N GLY A 236 -5.94 27.32 -17.17
CA GLY A 236 -4.83 27.37 -18.12
C GLY A 236 -4.78 26.25 -19.16
N LEU A 237 -5.52 25.15 -18.97
CA LEU A 237 -5.55 23.97 -19.85
C LEU A 237 -6.92 23.75 -20.52
N ARG A 238 -7.97 24.51 -20.13
CA ARG A 238 -9.35 24.37 -20.66
C ARG A 238 -9.47 24.52 -22.17
N HIS A 239 -8.63 25.35 -22.78
CA HIS A 239 -8.69 25.69 -24.21
C HIS A 239 -7.88 24.76 -25.11
N ILE A 240 -7.24 23.74 -24.53
CA ILE A 240 -6.47 22.75 -25.29
C ILE A 240 -7.44 21.80 -26.00
N ASP A 241 -7.14 21.45 -27.25
CA ASP A 241 -7.95 20.50 -28.01
C ASP A 241 -7.89 19.08 -27.41
N GLU A 242 -8.88 18.25 -27.70
CA GLU A 242 -8.99 16.90 -27.11
C GLU A 242 -7.85 15.94 -27.51
N ASN A 243 -7.16 16.17 -28.63
CA ASN A 243 -6.00 15.35 -28.99
C ASN A 243 -4.78 15.75 -28.16
N SER A 244 -4.57 17.05 -27.96
CA SER A 244 -3.53 17.56 -27.07
C SER A 244 -3.79 17.19 -25.61
N LYS A 245 -5.04 17.22 -25.12
CA LYS A 245 -5.39 16.70 -23.79
C LYS A 245 -5.08 15.21 -23.63
N ARG A 246 -5.32 14.40 -24.66
CA ARG A 246 -4.96 12.97 -24.67
C ARG A 246 -3.44 12.77 -24.57
N LEU A 247 -2.66 13.56 -25.30
CA LEU A 247 -1.19 13.53 -25.23
C LEU A 247 -0.65 13.98 -23.86
N ILE A 248 -1.26 15.01 -23.27
CA ILE A 248 -0.92 15.49 -21.93
C ILE A 248 -1.30 14.43 -20.89
N ARG A 249 -2.48 13.80 -21.01
CA ARG A 249 -2.91 12.70 -20.12
C ARG A 249 -1.92 11.54 -20.11
N SER A 250 -1.35 11.18 -21.27
CA SER A 250 -0.34 10.11 -21.36
C SER A 250 1.04 10.50 -20.84
N SER A 251 1.36 11.80 -20.78
CA SER A 251 2.68 12.32 -20.39
C SER A 251 2.71 12.97 -19.00
N LEU A 252 1.55 13.10 -18.33
CA LEU A 252 1.44 13.64 -16.98
C LEU A 252 2.04 12.64 -15.98
N PRO A 253 3.24 12.90 -15.44
CA PRO A 253 3.80 12.08 -14.39
C PRO A 253 3.15 12.57 -13.11
N ILE A 254 1.92 12.15 -12.85
CA ILE A 254 1.35 12.30 -11.52
C ILE A 254 2.22 11.48 -10.57
N THR A 255 2.23 11.82 -9.29
CA THR A 255 2.72 11.08 -8.11
C THR A 255 2.47 9.55 -8.10
N MET A 256 1.80 8.99 -9.11
CA MET A 256 1.57 7.57 -9.36
C MET A 256 2.84 6.71 -9.34
N PRO A 257 3.94 6.95 -10.09
CA PRO A 257 5.13 6.10 -10.06
C PRO A 257 5.66 5.89 -8.64
N GLN A 258 5.47 6.91 -7.79
CA GLN A 258 5.88 6.84 -6.40
C GLN A 258 4.99 5.87 -5.61
N MET A 259 3.70 5.75 -5.92
CA MET A 259 2.77 4.86 -5.22
C MET A 259 2.60 3.47 -5.85
N ALA A 260 3.22 3.20 -7.00
CA ALA A 260 3.11 1.91 -7.70
C ALA A 260 3.45 0.71 -6.80
N CYS A 261 4.49 0.83 -5.94
CA CYS A 261 4.83 -0.24 -4.99
C CYS A 261 3.73 -0.51 -3.96
N SER A 262 2.98 0.52 -3.54
CA SER A 262 1.84 0.37 -2.64
C SER A 262 0.68 -0.34 -3.33
N ALA A 263 0.44 -0.02 -4.60
CA ALA A 263 -0.56 -0.73 -5.41
C ALA A 263 -0.20 -2.20 -5.59
N MET A 264 1.06 -2.50 -5.93
CA MET A 264 1.57 -3.88 -6.01
C MET A 264 1.37 -4.64 -4.70
N GLN A 265 1.68 -4.01 -3.56
CA GLN A 265 1.45 -4.60 -2.25
C GLN A 265 -0.04 -4.88 -1.98
N ALA A 266 -0.94 -3.99 -2.39
CA ALA A 266 -2.38 -4.20 -2.26
C ALA A 266 -2.90 -5.30 -3.21
N CYS A 267 -2.41 -5.36 -4.44
CA CYS A 267 -2.71 -6.46 -5.37
C CYS A 267 -2.23 -7.81 -4.84
N TYR A 268 -1.04 -7.86 -4.23
CA TYR A 268 -0.55 -9.05 -3.54
C TYR A 268 -1.55 -9.52 -2.48
N VAL A 269 -2.03 -8.61 -1.61
CA VAL A 269 -3.06 -8.95 -0.62
C VAL A 269 -4.30 -9.54 -1.30
N MET A 270 -4.78 -8.95 -2.40
CA MET A 270 -5.96 -9.46 -3.11
C MET A 270 -5.75 -10.88 -3.65
N VAL A 271 -4.59 -11.13 -4.25
CA VAL A 271 -4.22 -12.45 -4.78
C VAL A 271 -4.08 -13.48 -3.66
N MET A 272 -3.48 -13.11 -2.53
CA MET A 272 -3.35 -14.02 -1.38
C MET A 272 -4.71 -14.33 -0.75
N THR A 273 -5.61 -13.34 -0.66
CA THR A 273 -6.99 -13.56 -0.25
C THR A 273 -7.72 -14.50 -1.21
N LEU A 274 -7.53 -14.35 -2.53
CA LEU A 274 -8.11 -15.26 -3.53
C LEU A 274 -7.69 -16.71 -3.28
N TYR A 275 -6.41 -16.97 -3.02
CA TYR A 275 -5.95 -18.32 -2.72
C TYR A 275 -6.59 -18.87 -1.44
N ARG A 276 -6.78 -18.07 -0.39
CA ARG A 276 -7.50 -18.50 0.82
C ARG A 276 -8.95 -18.85 0.53
N VAL A 277 -9.65 -18.02 -0.25
CA VAL A 277 -11.05 -18.27 -0.65
C VAL A 277 -11.13 -19.57 -1.45
N LYS A 278 -10.27 -19.76 -2.45
CA LYS A 278 -10.23 -21.00 -3.26
C LYS A 278 -9.96 -22.23 -2.39
N SER A 279 -8.99 -22.18 -1.49
CA SER A 279 -8.69 -23.28 -0.56
C SER A 279 -9.84 -23.61 0.38
N ALA A 280 -10.65 -22.62 0.79
CA ALA A 280 -11.85 -22.85 1.60
C ALA A 280 -13.03 -23.43 0.81
N LEU A 281 -13.10 -23.19 -0.51
CA LEU A 281 -14.16 -23.69 -1.38
C LEU A 281 -13.94 -25.13 -1.86
N VAL A 282 -12.70 -25.60 -2.01
CA VAL A 282 -12.37 -26.98 -2.44
C VAL A 282 -12.99 -28.06 -1.53
N PRO A 283 -12.94 -27.95 -0.19
CA PRO A 283 -13.61 -28.88 0.72
C PRO A 283 -15.14 -28.86 0.57
N TYR A 284 -15.72 -27.69 0.30
CA TYR A 284 -17.16 -27.48 0.26
C TYR A 284 -17.84 -28.20 -0.92
N VAL A 285 -17.19 -28.23 -2.08
CA VAL A 285 -17.64 -29.00 -3.27
C VAL A 285 -17.64 -30.51 -3.00
N THR A 286 -16.80 -30.98 -2.08
CA THR A 286 -16.66 -32.42 -1.78
C THR A 286 -17.71 -32.92 -0.77
N THR A 287 -18.29 -32.02 0.04
CA THR A 287 -19.22 -32.37 1.14
C THR A 287 -20.66 -31.93 0.93
N ALA A 288 -20.99 -31.22 -0.16
CA ALA A 288 -22.33 -30.73 -0.46
C ALA A 288 -23.31 -31.87 -0.85
N SER A 289 -23.80 -32.61 0.15
CA SER A 289 -24.96 -33.51 0.02
C SER A 289 -26.03 -33.29 1.10
N GLY A 290 -26.02 -32.17 1.83
CA GLY A 290 -27.19 -31.83 2.66
C GLY A 290 -27.03 -30.68 3.64
N THR A 291 -27.27 -29.44 3.20
CA THR A 291 -27.83 -28.28 3.97
C THR A 291 -27.83 -27.02 3.09
N SER A 292 -28.82 -26.85 2.20
CA SER A 292 -28.65 -26.05 0.97
C SER A 292 -28.89 -24.52 1.02
N LEU A 293 -29.25 -23.89 2.14
CA LEU A 293 -29.68 -22.46 2.12
C LEU A 293 -28.65 -21.49 2.72
N GLN A 294 -28.01 -21.87 3.82
CA GLN A 294 -26.94 -21.09 4.45
C GLN A 294 -25.61 -21.24 3.71
N SER A 295 -25.49 -22.37 3.02
CA SER A 295 -24.37 -22.80 2.22
C SER A 295 -24.32 -22.03 0.88
N ASP A 296 -25.49 -21.79 0.26
CA ASP A 296 -25.64 -21.03 -0.98
C ASP A 296 -25.31 -19.53 -0.80
N LEU A 297 -25.69 -18.93 0.33
CA LEU A 297 -25.33 -17.54 0.65
C LEU A 297 -23.81 -17.37 0.83
N SER A 298 -23.16 -18.32 1.52
CA SER A 298 -21.70 -18.31 1.69
C SER A 298 -20.96 -18.49 0.36
N PHE A 299 -21.54 -19.22 -0.59
CA PHE A 299 -20.97 -19.39 -1.93
C PHE A 299 -21.11 -18.13 -2.78
N GLN A 300 -22.29 -17.51 -2.80
CA GLN A 300 -22.53 -16.24 -3.51
C GLN A 300 -21.65 -15.10 -2.97
N ASP A 301 -21.47 -15.01 -1.65
CA ASP A 301 -20.57 -14.03 -1.04
C ASP A 301 -19.11 -14.27 -1.45
N ALA A 302 -18.70 -15.54 -1.58
CA ALA A 302 -17.36 -15.90 -2.06
C ALA A 302 -17.17 -15.55 -3.54
N GLU A 303 -18.14 -15.85 -4.42
CA GLU A 303 -18.08 -15.47 -5.84
C GLU A 303 -18.01 -13.95 -6.00
N ARG A 304 -18.85 -13.21 -5.26
CA ARG A 304 -18.81 -11.75 -5.24
C ARG A 304 -17.45 -11.23 -4.81
N LEU A 305 -16.90 -11.76 -3.72
CA LEU A 305 -15.58 -11.38 -3.24
C LEU A 305 -14.52 -11.65 -4.32
N VAL A 306 -14.53 -12.82 -4.94
CA VAL A 306 -13.59 -13.17 -6.02
C VAL A 306 -13.67 -12.17 -7.17
N GLU A 307 -14.86 -11.73 -7.56
CA GLU A 307 -15.03 -10.72 -8.61
C GLU A 307 -14.53 -9.34 -8.17
N GLU A 308 -14.74 -8.95 -6.91
CA GLU A 308 -14.21 -7.71 -6.34
C GLU A 308 -12.66 -7.71 -6.30
N LEU A 309 -12.04 -8.85 -5.95
CA LEU A 309 -10.58 -9.05 -5.97
C LEU A 309 -10.04 -8.95 -7.40
N ARG A 310 -10.70 -9.62 -8.35
CA ARG A 310 -10.34 -9.60 -9.77
C ARG A 310 -10.39 -8.19 -10.34
N HIS A 311 -11.45 -7.45 -10.07
CA HIS A 311 -11.58 -6.06 -10.51
C HIS A 311 -10.48 -5.17 -9.94
N GLY A 312 -10.17 -5.29 -8.65
CA GLY A 312 -9.10 -4.48 -8.05
C GLY A 312 -7.72 -4.71 -8.69
N VAL A 313 -7.38 -5.97 -8.96
CA VAL A 313 -6.11 -6.31 -9.65
C VAL A 313 -6.12 -5.84 -11.10
N ARG A 314 -7.23 -6.02 -11.83
CA ARG A 314 -7.38 -5.59 -13.23
C ARG A 314 -7.27 -4.08 -13.39
N ASP A 315 -7.95 -3.32 -12.54
CA ASP A 315 -7.90 -1.85 -12.56
C ASP A 315 -6.43 -1.39 -12.38
N SER A 316 -5.72 -2.01 -11.43
CA SER A 316 -4.30 -1.69 -11.18
C SER A 316 -3.40 -2.05 -12.36
N LEU A 317 -3.67 -3.15 -13.06
CA LEU A 317 -2.97 -3.51 -14.29
C LEU A 317 -3.13 -2.47 -15.38
N GLY A 318 -4.37 -2.07 -15.68
CA GLY A 318 -4.64 -1.05 -16.69
C GLY A 318 -4.00 0.29 -16.35
N MET A 319 -3.85 0.58 -15.05
CA MET A 319 -3.14 1.77 -14.60
C MET A 319 -1.63 1.66 -14.76
N LEU A 320 -0.98 0.53 -14.42
CA LEU A 320 0.46 0.34 -14.61
C LEU A 320 0.82 0.30 -16.12
N GLU A 321 -0.05 -0.29 -16.94
CA GLU A 321 0.10 -0.37 -18.40
C GLU A 321 0.30 1.00 -19.04
N ARG A 322 -0.42 2.03 -18.55
CA ARG A 322 -0.33 3.40 -19.09
C ARG A 322 1.04 4.04 -18.87
N TYR A 323 1.81 3.60 -17.88
CA TYR A 323 3.07 4.25 -17.47
C TYR A 323 4.31 3.38 -17.70
N GLN A 324 4.14 2.12 -18.11
CA GLN A 324 5.27 1.21 -18.37
C GLN A 324 6.21 1.70 -19.47
N VAL A 325 5.72 2.53 -20.40
CA VAL A 325 6.51 3.06 -21.52
C VAL A 325 7.52 4.09 -21.03
N GLU A 326 7.16 4.91 -20.04
CA GLU A 326 8.02 5.99 -19.54
C GLU A 326 8.90 5.56 -18.35
N PHE A 327 8.46 4.59 -17.55
CA PHE A 327 9.17 4.17 -16.34
C PHE A 327 9.53 2.68 -16.38
N ALA A 328 10.81 2.38 -16.66
CA ALA A 328 11.31 1.01 -16.76
C ALA A 328 11.01 0.14 -15.50
N HIS A 329 11.05 0.73 -14.30
CA HIS A 329 10.70 0.02 -13.07
C HIS A 329 9.20 -0.34 -12.99
N ILE A 330 8.32 0.50 -13.56
CA ILE A 330 6.88 0.20 -13.64
C ILE A 330 6.62 -0.92 -14.64
N LYS A 331 7.36 -0.96 -15.75
CA LYS A 331 7.27 -2.07 -16.71
C LYS A 331 7.49 -3.42 -16.05
N ALA A 332 8.54 -3.55 -15.24
CA ALA A 332 8.79 -4.78 -14.49
C ALA A 332 7.62 -5.15 -13.56
N MET A 333 7.07 -4.17 -12.82
CA MET A 333 5.90 -4.38 -11.96
C MET A 333 4.64 -4.80 -12.75
N TYR A 334 4.40 -4.18 -13.91
CA TYR A 334 3.29 -4.51 -14.80
C TYR A 334 3.41 -5.94 -15.32
N GLU A 335 4.54 -6.32 -15.89
CA GLU A 335 4.78 -7.67 -16.43
C GLU A 335 4.62 -8.74 -15.34
N GLU A 336 5.10 -8.45 -14.14
CA GLU A 336 4.95 -9.34 -12.99
C GLU A 336 3.48 -9.50 -12.59
N LEU A 337 2.75 -8.39 -12.44
CA LEU A 337 1.34 -8.41 -12.06
C LEU A 337 0.48 -9.07 -13.15
N GLU A 338 0.81 -8.86 -14.43
CA GLU A 338 0.05 -9.40 -15.56
C GLU A 338 0.15 -10.93 -15.57
N MET A 339 1.34 -11.46 -15.33
CA MET A 339 1.54 -12.90 -15.18
C MET A 339 0.77 -13.47 -13.99
N VAL A 340 0.86 -12.83 -12.82
CA VAL A 340 0.14 -13.28 -11.62
C VAL A 340 -1.36 -13.27 -11.85
N TYR A 341 -1.89 -12.22 -12.48
CA TYR A 341 -3.31 -12.13 -12.80
C TYR A 341 -3.75 -13.26 -13.73
N LYS A 342 -2.99 -13.54 -14.79
CA LYS A 342 -3.27 -14.65 -15.73
C LYS A 342 -3.29 -16.01 -15.02
N VAL A 343 -2.41 -16.24 -14.05
CA VAL A 343 -2.34 -17.51 -13.31
C VAL A 343 -3.41 -17.60 -12.22
N ALA A 344 -3.51 -16.60 -11.36
CA ALA A 344 -4.37 -16.63 -10.18
C ALA A 344 -5.87 -16.68 -10.54
N PHE A 345 -6.25 -16.04 -11.65
CA PHE A 345 -7.64 -15.94 -12.11
C PHE A 345 -7.95 -16.81 -13.34
N ALA A 346 -7.12 -17.78 -13.69
CA ALA A 346 -7.35 -18.66 -14.86
C ALA A 346 -8.63 -19.50 -14.77
N ASP A 347 -8.94 -20.00 -13.56
CA ASP A 347 -10.06 -20.92 -13.29
C ASP A 347 -11.28 -20.24 -12.66
N VAL A 348 -11.29 -18.91 -12.64
CA VAL A 348 -12.42 -18.07 -12.25
C VAL A 348 -13.01 -17.54 -13.54
#